data_AF-A0A3D3VZR5-F1
#
_entry.id   AF-A0A3D3VZR5-F1
#
_cell.length_a   1.000
_cell.length_b   1.000
_cell.length_c   1.000
_cell.angle_alpha   90.00
_cell.angle_beta   90.00
_cell.angle_gamma   90.00
#
_symmetry.space_group_name_H-M   'P 1'
#
loop_
_entity.id
_entity.type
_entity.pdbx_description
1 polymer ?
#
loop_
_entity_poly.entity_id
_entity_poly.type
_entity_poly.pdbx_seq_one_letter_code
_entity_poly.pdbx_strand_id
1 'polypeptide(L)' 'CRVRMTPTSTPLHALTTLNDPTWVEAARVLAERCLVESSDTDGRLTLAFRRVAGRVPSTADL' A
#
# COMPACT_ATOMS: atom_id res chain seq x y z
N CYS A 1 31.56 0.65 21.93
CA CYS A 1 30.38 1.53 21.75
C CYS A 1 29.47 0.94 20.68
N ARG A 2 28.18 0.68 20.97
CA ARG A 2 27.17 0.47 19.93
C ARG A 2 26.47 1.80 19.71
N VAL A 3 26.48 2.30 18.48
CA VAL A 3 25.71 3.49 18.09
C VAL A 3 24.24 3.11 18.18
N ARG A 4 23.49 3.77 19.06
CA ARG A 4 22.03 3.63 19.11
C ARG A 4 21.49 4.37 17.89
N MET A 5 20.87 3.66 16.95
CA MET A 5 20.19 4.33 15.83
C MET A 5 19.03 5.14 16.40
N THR A 6 19.09 6.45 16.22
CA THR A 6 17.92 7.31 16.44
C THR A 6 16.90 6.95 15.35
N PRO A 7 15.67 6.56 15.70
CA PRO A 7 14.63 6.36 14.68
C PRO A 7 14.45 7.69 13.93
N THR A 8 14.80 7.71 12.66
CA THR A 8 14.62 8.86 11.78
C THR A 8 13.14 8.94 11.40
N SER A 9 12.36 9.61 12.23
CA SER A 9 11.00 9.99 11.92
C SER A 9 11.00 11.22 11.02
N THR A 10 11.78 11.26 9.93
CA THR A 10 11.67 12.29 8.90
C THR A 10 10.49 11.92 8.02
N PRO A 11 9.26 12.32 8.36
CA PRO A 11 8.06 11.89 7.67
C PRO A 11 7.96 12.61 6.33
N LEU A 12 8.90 13.49 6.01
CA LEU A 12 8.93 14.26 4.78
C LEU A 12 8.93 13.35 3.56
N HIS A 13 9.68 12.24 3.56
CA HIS A 13 9.63 11.32 2.43
C HIS A 13 8.23 10.69 2.29
N ALA A 14 7.66 10.18 3.39
CA ALA A 14 6.32 9.60 3.37
C ALA A 14 5.24 10.63 3.00
N LEU A 15 5.33 11.85 3.53
CA LEU A 15 4.44 12.97 3.25
C LEU A 15 4.56 13.39 1.78
N THR A 16 5.77 13.52 1.25
CA THR A 16 6.00 13.83 -0.16
C THR A 16 5.44 12.73 -1.05
N THR A 17 5.68 11.45 -0.73
CA THR A 17 5.10 10.32 -1.46
C THR A 17 3.57 10.33 -1.44
N LEU A 18 2.96 10.60 -0.28
CA LEU A 18 1.50 10.65 -0.14
C LEU A 18 0.85 11.84 -0.86
N ASN A 19 1.60 12.92 -1.09
CA ASN A 19 1.14 14.10 -1.83
C ASN A 19 1.57 14.10 -3.30
N ASP A 20 2.34 13.10 -3.75
CA ASP A 20 2.78 13.01 -5.14
C ASP A 20 1.59 12.60 -6.04
N PRO A 21 1.26 13.38 -7.08
CA PRO A 21 0.13 13.07 -7.95
C PRO A 21 0.23 11.68 -8.62
N THR A 22 1.44 11.22 -8.91
CA THR A 22 1.67 9.89 -9.50
C THR A 22 1.22 8.79 -8.55
N TRP A 23 1.53 8.93 -7.26
CA TRP A 23 1.12 7.96 -6.25
C TRP A 23 -0.39 7.97 -6.03
N VAL A 24 -1.02 9.15 -6.05
CA VAL A 24 -2.48 9.28 -5.95
C VAL A 24 -3.18 8.65 -7.16
N GLU A 25 -2.72 8.91 -8.38
CA GLU A 25 -3.31 8.30 -9.59
C GLU A 25 -3.08 6.79 -9.65
N ALA A 26 -1.91 6.30 -9.23
CA ALA A 26 -1.65 4.88 -9.11
C ALA A 26 -2.62 4.20 -8.13
N ALA A 27 -2.88 4.83 -6.98
CA ALA A 27 -3.85 4.34 -6.00
C ALA A 27 -5.28 4.33 -6.57
N ARG A 28 -5.67 5.39 -7.29
CA ARG A 28 -6.99 5.48 -7.95
C ARG A 28 -7.22 4.37 -8.96
N VAL A 29 -6.25 4.14 -9.85
CA VAL A 29 -6.34 3.09 -10.87
C VAL A 29 -6.28 1.68 -10.25
N LEU A 30 -5.50 1.50 -9.18
CA LEU A 30 -5.51 0.24 -8.43
C LEU A 30 -6.90 -0.05 -7.85
N ALA A 31 -7.52 0.96 -7.21
CA ALA A 31 -8.86 0.83 -6.63
C ALA A 31 -9.91 0.52 -7.71
N GLU A 32 -9.91 1.26 -8.82
CA GLU A 32 -10.81 1.04 -9.96
C GLU A 32 -10.76 -0.40 -10.46
N ARG A 33 -9.55 -0.95 -10.66
CA ARG A 33 -9.36 -2.33 -11.10
C ARG A 33 -9.90 -3.35 -10.09
N CYS A 34 -9.66 -3.14 -8.79
CA CYS A 34 -10.16 -4.04 -7.76
C CYS A 34 -11.70 -4.02 -7.69
N LEU A 35 -12.32 -2.85 -7.85
CA LEU A 35 -13.79 -2.70 -7.87
C LEU A 35 -14.45 -3.43 -9.04
N VAL A 36 -13.79 -3.46 -10.21
CA VAL A 36 -14.27 -4.16 -11.40
C VAL A 36 -14.09 -5.67 -11.29
N GLU A 37 -12.97 -6.13 -10.73
CA GLU A 37 -12.60 -7.55 -10.70
C GLU A 37 -13.25 -8.34 -9.55
N SER A 38 -13.79 -7.67 -8.53
CA SER A 38 -14.45 -8.32 -7.39
C SER A 38 -15.67 -7.53 -6.92
N SER A 39 -16.75 -8.25 -6.59
CA SER A 39 -17.99 -7.69 -6.07
C SER A 39 -17.99 -7.55 -4.54
N ASP A 40 -17.26 -8.42 -3.83
CA ASP A 40 -17.13 -8.40 -2.38
C ASP A 40 -15.83 -7.69 -1.92
N THR A 41 -15.88 -7.18 -0.70
CA THR A 41 -14.79 -6.39 -0.09
C THR A 41 -13.54 -7.22 0.14
N ASP A 42 -13.68 -8.46 0.60
CA ASP A 42 -12.53 -9.31 0.95
C ASP A 42 -11.74 -9.72 -0.30
N GLY A 43 -12.44 -10.03 -1.40
CA GLY A 43 -11.87 -10.25 -2.72
C GLY A 43 -11.14 -9.02 -3.24
N ARG A 44 -11.71 -7.82 -3.06
CA ARG A 44 -11.05 -6.55 -3.45
C ARG A 44 -9.75 -6.32 -2.69
N LEU A 45 -9.76 -6.52 -1.37
CA LEU A 45 -8.58 -6.38 -0.52
C LEU A 45 -7.51 -7.41 -0.88
N THR A 46 -7.91 -8.65 -1.12
CA THR A 46 -7.00 -9.73 -1.55
C THR A 46 -6.35 -9.42 -2.91
N LEU A 47 -7.13 -8.91 -3.88
CA LEU A 47 -6.62 -8.51 -5.19
C LEU A 47 -5.65 -7.33 -5.10
N ALA A 48 -6.00 -6.29 -4.34
CA ALA A 48 -5.15 -5.13 -4.11
C ALA A 48 -3.82 -5.54 -3.48
N PHE A 49 -3.88 -6.35 -2.41
CA PHE A 49 -2.72 -6.87 -1.72
C PHE A 49 -1.80 -7.65 -2.66
N ARG A 50 -2.35 -8.61 -3.42
CA ARG A 50 -1.56 -9.44 -4.33
C ARG A 50 -0.86 -8.64 -5.41
N ARG A 51 -1.49 -7.58 -5.92
CA ARG A 51 -0.90 -6.70 -6.94
C ARG A 51 0.28 -5.89 -6.41
N VAL A 52 0.19 -5.42 -5.17
CA VAL A 52 1.24 -4.57 -4.55
C VAL A 52 2.36 -5.42 -3.96
N ALA A 53 2.02 -6.48 -3.23
CA ALA A 53 2.97 -7.31 -2.50
C ALA A 53 3.48 -8.53 -3.30
N GLY A 54 2.88 -8.84 -4.45
CA GLY A 54 3.28 -9.97 -5.31
C GLY A 54 2.97 -11.36 -4.72
N ARG A 55 2.23 -11.44 -3.61
CA ARG A 55 1.88 -12.69 -2.92
C ARG A 55 0.44 -12.67 -2.42
N VAL A 56 -0.11 -13.84 -2.08
CA VAL A 56 -1.41 -13.94 -1.40
C VAL A 56 -1.26 -13.41 0.05
N PRO A 57 -2.24 -12.66 0.57
CA PRO A 57 -2.24 -12.23 1.97
C PRO A 57 -2.31 -13.43 2.92
N SER A 58 -1.62 -13.32 4.05
CA SER A 58 -1.77 -14.21 5.20
C SER A 58 -2.81 -13.65 6.17
N THR A 59 -3.16 -14.43 7.19
CA THR A 59 -4.09 -13.99 8.26
C THR A 59 -3.56 -12.83 9.11
N ALA A 60 -2.28 -12.47 9.01
CA ALA A 60 -1.72 -11.30 9.68
C ALA A 60 -1.76 -10.04 8.79
N ASP A 61 -2.03 -10.18 7.49
CA ASP A 61 -2.03 -9.07 6.54
C ASP A 61 -3.43 -8.46 6.31
N LEU A 62 -4.49 -9.25 6.50
CA LEU A 62 -5.92 -8.89 6.36
C LEU A 62 -6.69 -9.39 7.59
#